data_AF-A0AAD6GZ46-F1
#
_entry.id   AF-A0AAD6GZ46-F1
#
_cell.length_a   1.000
_cell.length_b   1.000
_cell.length_c   1.000
_cell.angle_alpha   90.00
_cell.angle_beta   90.00
_cell.angle_gamma   90.00
#
_symmetry.space_group_name_H-M   'P 1'
#
loop_
_entity.id
_entity.type
_entity.pdbx_description
1 polymer ?
#
loop_
_entity_poly.entity_id
_entity_poly.type
_entity_poly.pdbx_seq_one_letter_code
_entity_poly.pdbx_strand_id
1 'polypeptide(L)'
;MTLQADYSAPDTSKTFHHEVPLSDGTLASKTAHLTTLQSLVPKLQEEINVYLTARMEEDKKAQGSISEKEAKEEENYGEEVVEDDA
;
A
#
# COMPACT_ATOMS: atom_id res chain seq x y z
N MET A 1 -4.47 23.44 8.44
CA MET A 1 -5.55 22.75 7.68
C MET A 1 -4.95 21.46 7.20
N THR A 2 -5.65 20.35 7.25
CA THR A 2 -5.04 19.04 7.02
C THR A 2 -5.51 18.44 5.71
N LEU A 3 -4.58 17.81 4.99
CA LEU A 3 -4.89 16.82 3.98
C LEU A 3 -4.96 15.47 4.71
N GLN A 4 -6.11 14.79 4.68
CA GLN A 4 -6.33 13.58 5.45
C GLN A 4 -6.98 12.49 4.59
N ALA A 5 -6.61 11.24 4.85
CA ALA A 5 -7.30 10.06 4.36
C ALA A 5 -7.51 9.06 5.50
N ASP A 6 -8.70 8.50 5.58
CA ASP A 6 -9.08 7.51 6.60
C ASP A 6 -9.34 6.17 5.93
N TYR A 7 -8.55 5.17 6.33
CA TYR A 7 -8.73 3.78 5.96
C TYR A 7 -9.44 3.03 7.10
N SER A 8 -10.44 2.24 6.74
CA SER A 8 -11.22 1.43 7.66
C SER A 8 -11.44 0.03 7.07
N ALA A 9 -11.14 -0.99 7.87
CA ALA A 9 -11.36 -2.39 7.59
C ALA A 9 -11.92 -3.08 8.85
N PRO A 10 -12.48 -4.31 8.74
CA PRO A 10 -13.07 -5.00 9.89
C PRO A 10 -12.10 -5.23 11.06
N ASP A 11 -10.81 -5.41 10.76
CA ASP A 11 -9.75 -5.77 11.71
C ASP A 11 -8.81 -4.59 12.04
N THR A 12 -8.80 -3.53 11.24
CA THR A 12 -7.87 -2.41 11.43
C THR A 12 -8.40 -1.09 10.86
N SER A 13 -7.85 0.01 11.36
CA SER A 13 -8.05 1.34 10.79
C SER A 13 -6.74 2.12 10.79
N LYS A 14 -6.61 3.04 9.84
CA LYS A 14 -5.41 3.85 9.68
C LYS A 14 -5.81 5.24 9.17
N THR A 15 -5.38 6.27 9.89
CA THR A 15 -5.47 7.66 9.41
C THR A 15 -4.11 8.10 8.90
N PHE A 16 -4.12 8.71 7.72
CA PHE A 16 -2.99 9.40 7.12
C PHE A 16 -3.28 10.89 7.14
N HIS A 17 -2.32 11.72 7.54
CA HIS A 17 -2.49 13.16 7.53
C HIS A 17 -1.22 13.91 7.16
N HIS A 18 -1.40 15.09 6.58
CA HIS A 18 -0.34 16.06 6.35
C HIS A 18 -0.85 17.47 6.65
N GLU A 19 -0.02 18.28 7.30
CA GLU A 19 -0.34 19.68 7.54
C GLU A 19 -0.15 20.50 6.27
N VAL A 20 -1.13 21.38 6.02
CA VAL A 20 -1.15 22.30 4.87
C VAL A 20 -1.23 23.73 5.40
N PRO A 21 -0.36 24.64 4.92
CA PRO A 21 -0.36 26.03 5.35
C PRO A 21 -1.71 26.68 5.04
N LEU A 22 -2.22 27.46 6.00
CA LEU A 22 -3.46 28.20 5.83
C LEU A 22 -3.22 29.38 4.87
N SER A 23 -4.19 29.62 3.98
CA SER A 23 -4.16 30.80 3.12
C SER A 23 -4.81 31.98 3.82
N ASP A 24 -4.09 33.09 3.98
CA ASP A 24 -4.63 34.37 4.48
C ASP A 24 -5.44 35.15 3.43
N GLY A 25 -5.49 34.65 2.20
CA GLY A 25 -6.28 35.21 1.09
C GLY A 25 -5.44 35.99 0.09
N THR A 26 -4.18 36.28 0.41
CA THR A 26 -3.22 36.87 -0.52
C THR A 26 -2.88 35.90 -1.67
N LEU A 27 -2.42 36.44 -2.80
CA LEU A 27 -1.96 35.59 -3.91
C LEU A 27 -0.81 34.68 -3.46
N ALA A 28 0.14 35.21 -2.69
CA ALA A 28 1.28 34.45 -2.19
C ALA A 28 0.86 33.28 -1.29
N SER A 29 -0.08 33.50 -0.35
CA SER A 29 -0.57 32.43 0.53
C SER A 29 -1.33 31.36 -0.23
N LYS A 30 -2.12 31.74 -1.25
CA LYS A 30 -2.84 30.81 -2.12
C LYS A 30 -1.88 29.97 -2.95
N THR A 31 -0.85 30.59 -3.53
CA THR A 31 0.20 29.88 -4.27
C THR A 31 0.93 28.90 -3.36
N ALA A 32 1.36 29.33 -2.16
CA ALA A 32 2.01 28.45 -1.20
C ALA A 32 1.12 27.26 -0.79
N HIS A 33 -0.16 27.51 -0.48
CA HIS A 33 -1.13 26.47 -0.16
C HIS A 33 -1.27 25.43 -1.29
N LEU A 34 -1.46 25.89 -2.53
CA LEU A 34 -1.60 25.01 -3.69
C LEU A 34 -0.31 24.24 -4.01
N THR A 35 0.85 24.88 -3.94
CA THR A 35 2.15 24.22 -4.13
C THR A 35 2.37 23.14 -3.07
N THR A 36 2.03 23.41 -1.81
CA THR A 36 2.10 22.41 -0.75
C THR A 36 1.16 21.23 -1.05
N LEU A 37 -0.11 21.48 -1.39
CA LEU A 37 -1.05 20.42 -1.76
C LEU A 37 -0.55 19.58 -2.94
N GLN A 38 -0.05 20.21 -4.00
CA GLN A 38 0.50 19.52 -5.17
C GLN A 38 1.65 18.58 -4.80
N SER A 39 2.45 18.93 -3.80
CA SER A 39 3.54 18.09 -3.32
C SER A 39 3.11 16.98 -2.35
N LEU A 40 2.06 17.22 -1.55
CA LEU A 40 1.62 16.30 -0.50
C LEU A 40 0.67 15.22 -1.02
N VAL A 41 -0.16 15.53 -2.02
CA VAL A 41 -1.11 14.55 -2.58
C VAL A 41 -0.40 13.31 -3.13
N PRO A 42 0.66 13.41 -3.96
CA PRO A 42 1.39 12.23 -4.43
C PRO A 42 2.07 11.45 -3.29
N LYS A 43 2.58 12.14 -2.27
CA LYS A 43 3.20 11.50 -1.10
C LYS A 43 2.17 10.72 -0.29
N LEU A 44 1.01 11.31 -0.04
CA LEU A 44 -0.09 10.62 0.63
C LEU A 44 -0.54 9.39 -0.17
N GLN A 45 -0.62 9.49 -1.49
CA GLN A 45 -0.91 8.35 -2.36
C GLN A 45 0.15 7.24 -2.23
N GLU A 46 1.43 7.60 -2.20
CA GLU A 46 2.53 6.65 -1.99
C GLU A 46 2.42 5.96 -0.62
N GLU A 47 2.18 6.71 0.46
CA GLU A 47 1.99 6.17 1.81
C GLU A 47 0.84 5.17 1.88
N ILE A 48 -0.29 5.50 1.24
CA ILE A 48 -1.45 4.61 1.15
C ILE A 48 -1.09 3.35 0.36
N ASN A 49 -0.41 3.48 -0.78
CA ASN A 49 -0.02 2.33 -1.60
C ASN A 49 0.93 1.39 -0.85
N VAL A 50 1.93 1.93 -0.16
CA VAL A 50 2.86 1.14 0.67
C VAL A 50 2.08 0.40 1.75
N TYR A 51 1.20 1.09 2.47
CA TYR A 51 0.41 0.50 3.53
C TYR A 51 -0.49 -0.65 3.03
N LEU A 52 -1.23 -0.42 1.94
CA LEU A 52 -2.12 -1.44 1.39
C LEU A 52 -1.35 -2.62 0.80
N THR A 53 -0.18 -2.38 0.19
CA THR A 53 0.67 -3.46 -0.33
C THR A 53 1.19 -4.35 0.79
N ALA A 54 1.69 -3.76 1.88
CA ALA A 54 2.13 -4.52 3.05
C ALA A 54 0.98 -5.36 3.65
N ARG A 55 -0.22 -4.79 3.75
CA ARG A 55 -1.41 -5.51 4.24
C ARG A 55 -1.80 -6.67 3.33
N MET A 56 -1.76 -6.50 2.01
CA MET A 56 -2.02 -7.61 1.08
C MET A 56 -1.02 -8.76 1.25
N GLU A 57 0.25 -8.46 1.52
CA GLU A 57 1.26 -9.49 1.79
C GLU A 57 1.02 -10.21 3.12
N GLU A 58 0.64 -9.48 4.17
CA GLU A 58 0.24 -10.06 5.45
C GLU A 58 -0.97 -10.99 5.29
N ASP A 59 -2.00 -10.54 4.54
CA ASP A 59 -3.21 -11.32 4.30
C ASP A 59 -2.92 -12.58 3.48
N LYS A 60 -2.04 -12.51 2.47
CA LYS A 60 -1.59 -13.71 1.70
C LYS A 60 -0.90 -14.74 2.58
N LYS A 61 -0.04 -14.29 3.50
CA LYS A 61 0.64 -15.16 4.47
C LYS A 61 -0.36 -15.79 5.44
N ALA A 62 -1.32 -15.00 5.93
CA ALA A 62 -2.36 -15.47 6.85
C ALA A 62 -3.35 -16.45 6.20
N GLN A 63 -3.63 -16.28 4.91
CA GLN A 63 -4.47 -17.18 4.11
C GLN A 63 -3.75 -18.46 3.64
N GLY A 64 -2.47 -18.64 4.00
CA GLY A 64 -1.71 -19.83 3.61
C GLY A 64 -1.48 -19.95 2.10
N SER A 65 -1.51 -18.84 1.36
CA SER A 65 -1.24 -18.80 -0.09
C SER A 65 0.25 -18.67 -0.40
N ILE A 66 1.11 -19.22 0.45
CA ILE A 66 2.19 -20.08 -0.05
C ILE A 66 1.57 -21.45 0.09
N SER A 67 0.83 -21.90 -0.92
CA SER A 67 0.28 -23.24 -0.83
C SER A 67 1.47 -24.19 -0.63
N GLU A 68 1.37 -25.19 0.24
CA GLU A 68 2.41 -26.24 0.37
C GLU A 68 2.75 -26.85 -1.01
N LYS A 69 1.83 -26.72 -1.97
CA LYS A 69 1.98 -27.03 -3.38
C LYS A 69 2.97 -26.10 -4.10
N GLU A 70 2.91 -24.79 -3.89
CA GLU A 70 3.84 -23.81 -4.47
C GLU A 70 5.26 -23.98 -3.89
N ALA A 71 5.36 -24.27 -2.58
CA ALA A 71 6.64 -24.62 -1.94
C ALA A 71 7.23 -25.95 -2.49
N LYS A 72 6.39 -26.96 -2.73
CA LYS A 72 6.82 -28.24 -3.34
C LYS A 72 7.16 -28.12 -4.83
N GLU A 73 6.47 -27.27 -5.57
CA GLU A 73 6.74 -27.02 -6.99
C GLU A 73 8.08 -26.27 -7.18
N GLU A 74 8.47 -25.40 -6.25
CA GLU A 74 9.81 -24.79 -6.22
C GLU A 74 10.92 -25.79 -5.86
N GLU A 75 10.68 -26.74 -4.94
CA GLU A 75 11.65 -27.79 -4.59
C GLU A 75 11.97 -28.75 -5.75
N ASN A 76 11.03 -28.92 -6.69
CA ASN A 76 11.18 -29.81 -7.84
C ASN A 76 11.70 -29.09 -9.11
N TYR A 77 12.07 -27.81 -9.00
CA TYR A 77 12.51 -26.99 -10.13
C TYR A 77 13.95 -27.34 -10.54
N GLY A 78 14.11 -28.46 -11.25
CA GLY A 78 15.41 -28.95 -11.72
C GLY A 78 15.50 -30.47 -11.92
N GLU A 79 14.51 -31.22 -11.45
CA GLU A 79 14.36 -32.65 -11.75
C GLU A 79 13.20 -32.84 -12.73
N GLU A 80 13.43 -33.55 -13.84
CA GLU A 80 12.31 -33.97 -14.69
C GLU A 80 11.50 -35.01 -13.91
N VAL A 81 10.34 -34.60 -13.39
CA VAL A 81 9.39 -35.53 -12.78
C VAL A 81 8.79 -36.35 -13.91
N VAL A 82 9.43 -37.49 -14.19
CA VAL A 82 8.86 -38.50 -15.07
C VAL A 82 7.71 -39.12 -14.27
N GLU A 83 6.48 -38.70 -14.56
CA GLU A 83 5.30 -39.44 -14.11
C GLU A 83 5.34 -40.81 -14.81
N ASP A 84 5.73 -41.85 -14.07
CA ASP A 84 5.58 -43.24 -14.51
C ASP A 84 4.07 -43.54 -14.55
N ASP A 85 3.48 -43.48 -15.76
CA ASP A 85 2.16 -44.03 -16.07
C ASP A 85 2.21 -45.56 -15.87
N ALA A 86 1.50 -46.06 -14.85
CA ALA A 86 1.30 -47.49 -14.57
C ALA A 86 -0.19 -47.86 -14.54
#